data_AF-E6XKK2-F1
#
_entry.id   AF-E6XKK2-F1
#
_cell.length_a   1.000
_cell.length_b   1.000
_cell.length_c   1.000
_cell.angle_alpha   90.00
_cell.angle_beta   90.00
_cell.angle_gamma   90.00
#
_symmetry.space_group_name_H-M   'P 1'
#
loop_
_entity.id
_entity.type
_entity.pdbx_description
1 polymer ?
#
loop_
_entity_poly.entity_id
_entity_poly.type
_entity_poly.pdbx_seq_one_letter_code
_entity_poly.pdbx_strand_id
1 'polypeptide(L)'
;MQLNTVFNAKVTISLITCLLCGLVVSFSAHSTPQFDEQRAKNAGADEYGMKHYVMAFLKRGPNRDRTQAQAEQLQRAHLNNITRLANEGKLVLAGPFLHDGELRGIYVFDVTTVEEAKALTETDPAIQAGSLVLELLPWYGSAALTEVNELHRVMAKKDI
;
A
#
# COMPACT_ATOMS: atom_id res chain seq x y z
N MET A 1 -80.49 41.39 8.92
CA MET A 1 -79.17 42.01 8.74
C MET A 1 -78.33 41.05 7.88
N GLN A 2 -77.70 41.59 6.85
CA GLN A 2 -77.28 40.90 5.63
C GLN A 2 -75.85 40.32 5.70
N LEU A 3 -75.57 39.40 4.75
CA LEU A 3 -74.26 38.97 4.18
C LEU A 3 -73.51 37.82 4.90
N ASN A 4 -72.73 36.95 4.25
CA ASN A 4 -72.71 36.26 2.95
C ASN A 4 -71.48 35.33 3.00
N THR A 5 -71.56 34.09 2.45
CA THR A 5 -70.46 33.22 1.93
C THR A 5 -69.31 32.81 2.90
N VAL A 6 -68.74 31.60 2.89
CA VAL A 6 -67.99 30.93 1.81
C VAL A 6 -67.90 29.40 2.06
N PHE A 7 -67.92 28.67 0.93
CA PHE A 7 -67.56 27.27 0.63
C PHE A 7 -66.34 26.63 1.34
N ASN A 8 -66.40 25.34 1.67
CA ASN A 8 -65.55 24.25 1.08
C ASN A 8 -65.77 22.91 1.82
N ALA A 9 -66.31 21.90 1.14
CA ALA A 9 -65.59 20.76 0.52
C ALA A 9 -65.33 19.62 1.52
N LYS A 10 -66.04 18.48 1.38
CA LYS A 10 -65.53 17.21 0.82
C LYS A 10 -64.40 16.61 1.67
N VAL A 11 -64.35 15.35 2.10
CA VAL A 11 -64.97 14.11 1.64
C VAL A 11 -64.59 13.04 2.68
N THR A 12 -65.51 12.10 2.85
CA THR A 12 -65.48 10.72 3.36
C THR A 12 -64.13 9.96 3.31
N ILE A 13 -64.05 8.84 4.06
CA ILE A 13 -63.16 7.63 3.90
C ILE A 13 -61.83 7.73 4.68
N SER A 14 -61.33 6.75 5.41
CA SER A 14 -61.78 5.42 5.86
C SER A 14 -60.69 4.93 6.83
N LEU A 15 -61.09 4.09 7.79
CA LEU A 15 -60.20 3.12 8.43
C LEU A 15 -59.32 2.44 7.36
N ILE A 16 -58.03 2.32 7.63
CA ILE A 16 -56.99 1.39 7.09
C ILE A 16 -55.69 2.20 7.01
N THR A 17 -54.96 2.25 8.11
CA THR A 17 -53.53 2.60 8.11
C THR A 17 -52.83 1.83 9.23
N CYS A 18 -53.17 0.54 9.33
CA CYS A 18 -52.33 -0.45 9.97
C CYS A 18 -51.71 -1.26 8.84
N LEU A 19 -50.40 -1.53 8.92
CA LEU A 19 -49.64 -2.42 8.04
C LEU A 19 -49.00 -1.83 6.76
N LEU A 20 -48.12 -0.85 6.93
CA LEU A 20 -47.00 -0.63 5.98
C LEU A 20 -45.72 -0.28 6.74
N CYS A 21 -45.40 -1.08 7.77
CA CYS A 21 -44.02 -1.22 8.24
C CYS A 21 -43.33 -2.20 7.29
N GLY A 22 -43.17 -1.78 6.03
CA GLY A 22 -42.47 -2.53 5.00
C GLY A 22 -41.01 -2.57 5.37
N LEU A 23 -40.59 -3.73 5.85
CA LEU A 23 -39.22 -4.12 6.14
C LEU A 23 -38.32 -3.76 4.93
N VAL A 24 -37.65 -2.61 4.98
CA VAL A 24 -36.51 -2.32 4.10
C VAL A 24 -35.37 -3.21 4.56
N VAL A 25 -35.37 -4.44 4.10
CA VAL A 25 -34.18 -5.29 4.14
C VAL A 25 -33.22 -4.66 3.14
N SER A 26 -32.33 -3.78 3.63
CA SER A 26 -31.18 -3.35 2.87
C SER A 26 -30.30 -4.57 2.63
N PHE A 27 -30.52 -5.23 1.50
CA PHE A 27 -29.57 -6.21 0.99
C PHE A 27 -28.31 -5.44 0.60
N SER A 28 -27.33 -5.41 1.51
CA SER A 28 -25.96 -5.08 1.16
C SER A 28 -25.46 -6.19 0.24
N ALA A 29 -25.64 -6.02 -1.06
CA ALA A 29 -24.99 -6.86 -2.05
C ALA A 29 -23.48 -6.74 -1.80
N HIS A 30 -22.89 -7.82 -1.26
CA HIS A 30 -21.45 -7.98 -1.31
C HIS A 30 -21.09 -8.17 -2.78
N SER A 31 -20.75 -7.07 -3.46
CA SER A 31 -20.13 -7.15 -4.77
C SER A 31 -18.80 -7.87 -4.58
N THR A 32 -18.69 -9.10 -5.06
CA THR A 32 -17.39 -9.72 -5.29
C THR A 32 -16.55 -8.74 -6.11
N PRO A 33 -15.28 -8.49 -5.76
CA PRO A 33 -14.42 -7.63 -6.56
C PRO A 33 -14.43 -8.13 -8.00
N GLN A 34 -14.90 -7.31 -8.93
CA GLN A 34 -14.84 -7.63 -10.35
C GLN A 34 -13.37 -7.63 -10.77
N PHE A 35 -12.95 -8.66 -11.52
CA PHE A 35 -11.60 -8.72 -12.07
C PHE A 35 -11.33 -7.52 -12.98
N ASP A 36 -10.24 -6.80 -12.71
CA ASP A 36 -9.75 -5.66 -13.51
C ASP A 36 -8.56 -6.10 -14.37
N GLU A 37 -8.85 -6.41 -15.64
CA GLU A 37 -7.85 -6.91 -16.59
C GLU A 37 -6.73 -5.90 -16.85
N GLN A 38 -7.05 -4.61 -16.94
CA GLN A 38 -6.04 -3.59 -17.26
C GLN A 38 -5.08 -3.41 -16.09
N ARG A 39 -5.60 -3.37 -14.86
CA ARG A 39 -4.79 -3.27 -13.65
C ARG A 39 -3.91 -4.49 -13.46
N ALA A 40 -4.45 -5.70 -13.69
CA ALA A 40 -3.66 -6.94 -13.66
C ALA A 40 -2.51 -6.92 -14.68
N LYS A 41 -2.77 -6.50 -15.93
CA LYS A 41 -1.73 -6.35 -16.96
C LYS A 41 -0.67 -5.32 -16.56
N ASN A 42 -1.07 -4.16 -16.06
CA ASN A 42 -0.15 -3.09 -15.66
C ASN A 42 0.77 -3.53 -14.49
N ALA A 43 0.22 -4.28 -13.53
CA ALA A 43 0.97 -4.81 -12.41
C ALA A 43 1.93 -5.96 -12.82
N GLY A 44 1.73 -6.54 -14.01
CA GLY A 44 2.44 -7.75 -14.46
C GLY A 44 1.98 -9.00 -13.73
N ALA A 45 0.70 -9.06 -13.37
CA ALA A 45 0.10 -10.18 -12.65
C ALA A 45 -0.12 -11.40 -13.55
N ASP A 46 0.07 -12.58 -12.98
CA ASP A 46 -0.40 -13.84 -13.54
C ASP A 46 -1.91 -14.07 -13.25
N GLU A 47 -2.41 -15.26 -13.61
CA GLU A 47 -3.82 -15.65 -13.42
C GLU A 47 -4.27 -15.63 -11.95
N TYR A 48 -3.35 -15.65 -10.99
CA TYR A 48 -3.63 -15.60 -9.56
C TYR A 48 -3.53 -14.18 -8.98
N GLY A 49 -3.20 -13.17 -9.80
CA GLY A 49 -2.95 -11.82 -9.29
C GLY A 49 -1.55 -11.66 -8.66
N MET A 50 -0.61 -12.52 -9.02
CA MET A 50 0.71 -12.64 -8.38
C MET A 50 1.84 -12.46 -9.41
N LYS A 51 3.06 -12.21 -8.95
CA LYS A 51 4.27 -12.19 -9.80
C LYS A 51 5.55 -12.48 -9.02
N HIS A 52 6.64 -12.64 -9.76
CA HIS A 52 7.99 -12.80 -9.20
C HIS A 52 8.60 -11.44 -8.83
N TYR A 53 9.30 -11.45 -7.70
CA TYR A 53 10.05 -10.36 -7.10
C TYR A 53 11.39 -10.91 -6.58
N VAL A 54 12.23 -10.02 -6.05
CA VAL A 54 13.33 -10.40 -5.16
C VAL A 54 13.13 -9.76 -3.79
N MET A 55 13.01 -10.60 -2.77
CA MET A 55 12.98 -10.16 -1.38
C MET A 55 14.42 -10.01 -0.87
N ALA A 56 14.67 -8.96 -0.10
CA ALA A 56 15.93 -8.78 0.60
C ALA A 56 15.74 -8.74 2.11
N PHE A 57 16.59 -9.47 2.82
CA PHE A 57 16.77 -9.32 4.26
C PHE A 57 18.00 -8.46 4.53
N LEU A 58 17.79 -7.28 5.10
CA LEU A 58 18.88 -6.40 5.52
C LEU A 58 19.38 -6.90 6.87
N LYS A 59 20.68 -7.20 6.95
CA LYS A 59 21.35 -7.66 8.17
C LYS A 59 22.38 -6.64 8.64
N ARG A 60 22.76 -6.68 9.92
CA ARG A 60 23.90 -5.90 10.43
C ARG A 60 25.15 -6.28 9.63
N GLY A 61 25.84 -5.28 9.08
CA GLY A 61 27.13 -5.47 8.45
C GLY A 61 28.29 -5.44 9.45
N PRO A 62 29.48 -5.87 9.03
CA PRO A 62 30.67 -5.95 9.89
C PRO A 62 31.26 -4.58 10.24
N ASN A 63 31.02 -3.54 9.43
CA ASN A 63 31.64 -2.23 9.59
C ASN A 63 30.62 -1.25 10.17
N ARG A 64 30.60 -1.09 11.49
CA ARG A 64 29.60 -0.24 12.17
C ARG A 64 30.14 0.77 13.16
N ASP A 65 31.44 0.72 13.46
CA ASP A 65 32.09 1.67 14.34
C ASP A 65 32.21 3.03 13.63
N ARG A 66 31.52 4.03 14.18
CA ARG A 66 31.49 5.40 13.67
C ARG A 66 30.91 6.34 14.71
N THR A 67 31.19 7.64 14.57
CA THR A 67 30.55 8.65 15.41
C THR A 67 29.06 8.74 15.12
N GLN A 68 28.29 9.31 16.06
CA GLN A 68 26.86 9.54 15.87
C GLN A 68 26.58 10.36 14.60
N ALA A 69 27.33 11.44 14.38
CA ALA A 69 27.16 12.29 13.20
C ALA A 69 27.38 11.52 11.89
N GLN A 70 28.39 10.64 11.84
CA GLN A 70 28.65 9.78 10.68
C GLN A 70 27.53 8.75 10.47
N ALA A 71 27.00 8.16 11.56
CA ALA A 71 25.88 7.22 11.49
C ALA A 71 24.61 7.89 10.94
N GLU A 72 24.28 9.09 11.42
CA GLU A 72 23.12 9.85 10.96
C GLU A 72 23.26 10.26 9.49
N GLN A 73 24.45 10.70 9.07
CA GLN A 73 24.72 11.01 7.67
C GLN A 73 24.55 9.79 6.77
N LEU A 74 25.09 8.64 7.19
CA LEU A 74 24.96 7.39 6.44
C LEU A 74 23.49 6.95 6.35
N GLN A 75 22.74 7.06 7.45
CA GLN A 75 21.32 6.73 7.48
C GLN A 75 20.51 7.62 6.55
N ARG A 76 20.77 8.93 6.50
CA ARG A 76 20.11 9.83 5.54
C ARG A 76 20.42 9.45 4.09
N ALA A 77 21.68 9.13 3.80
CA ALA A 77 22.09 8.72 2.45
C ALA A 77 21.43 7.40 2.03
N HIS A 78 21.28 6.47 2.97
CA HIS A 78 20.54 5.22 2.80
C HIS A 78 19.05 5.45 2.53
N LEU A 79 18.38 6.31 3.31
CA LEU A 79 16.98 6.67 3.07
C LEU A 79 16.77 7.36 1.72
N ASN A 80 17.67 8.26 1.31
CA ASN A 80 17.61 8.87 -0.02
C ASN A 80 17.68 7.82 -1.15
N ASN A 81 18.50 6.77 -0.98
CA ASN A 81 18.57 5.67 -1.93
C ASN A 81 17.27 4.86 -1.98
N ILE A 82 16.67 4.56 -0.83
CA ILE A 82 15.34 3.91 -0.74
C ILE A 82 14.30 4.74 -1.48
N THR A 83 14.21 6.04 -1.20
CA THR A 83 13.25 6.94 -1.84
C THR A 83 13.43 7.00 -3.34
N ARG A 84 14.68 7.08 -3.82
CA ARG A 84 14.99 7.03 -5.26
C ARG A 84 14.48 5.73 -5.90
N LEU A 85 14.82 4.57 -5.32
CA LEU A 85 14.41 3.26 -5.85
C LEU A 85 12.90 3.05 -5.82
N ALA A 86 12.21 3.59 -4.81
CA ALA A 86 10.76 3.57 -4.73
C ALA A 86 10.10 4.43 -5.82
N ASN A 87 10.66 5.62 -6.09
CA ASN A 87 10.20 6.50 -7.17
C ASN A 87 10.45 5.91 -8.57
N GLU A 88 11.53 5.16 -8.74
CA GLU A 88 11.83 4.41 -9.97
C GLU A 88 10.96 3.14 -10.13
N GLY A 89 10.12 2.80 -9.13
CA GLY A 89 9.31 1.59 -9.11
C GLY A 89 10.10 0.30 -8.93
N LYS A 90 11.42 0.38 -8.68
CA LYS A 90 12.30 -0.78 -8.49
C LYS A 90 12.18 -1.39 -7.11
N LEU A 91 11.81 -0.60 -6.11
CA LEU A 91 11.57 -1.03 -4.73
C LEU A 91 10.11 -0.75 -4.38
N VAL A 92 9.30 -1.79 -4.26
CA VAL A 92 7.84 -1.68 -4.06
C VAL A 92 7.43 -1.72 -2.59
N LEU A 93 8.34 -2.18 -1.73
CA LEU A 93 8.15 -2.20 -0.28
C LEU A 93 9.50 -2.12 0.41
N ALA A 94 9.59 -1.28 1.42
CA ALA A 94 10.74 -1.21 2.32
C ALA A 94 10.28 -0.92 3.74
N GLY A 95 10.92 -1.53 4.73
CA GLY A 95 10.62 -1.23 6.12
C GLY A 95 11.61 -1.85 7.11
N PRO A 96 11.89 -1.17 8.23
CA PRO A 96 12.74 -1.73 9.28
C PRO A 96 11.98 -2.75 10.13
N PHE A 97 12.72 -3.70 10.69
CA PHE A 97 12.23 -4.42 11.86
C PHE A 97 12.32 -3.50 13.09
N LEU A 98 11.34 -3.59 14.00
CA LEU A 98 11.27 -2.70 15.17
C LEU A 98 12.10 -3.19 16.36
N HIS A 99 12.64 -4.41 16.28
CA HIS A 99 13.54 -4.92 17.31
C HIS A 99 14.99 -4.53 16.99
N ASP A 100 15.83 -4.43 18.02
CA ASP A 100 17.28 -4.27 17.83
C ASP A 100 17.94 -5.64 17.77
N GLY A 101 18.02 -6.20 16.56
CA GLY A 101 18.65 -7.50 16.30
C GLY A 101 19.49 -7.51 15.03
N GLU A 102 19.90 -8.72 14.65
CA GLU A 102 20.69 -8.93 13.43
C GLU A 102 19.94 -8.53 12.17
N LEU A 103 18.65 -8.85 12.10
CA LEU A 103 17.77 -8.37 11.05
C LEU A 103 17.41 -6.89 11.28
N ARG A 104 17.59 -6.09 10.24
CA ARG A 104 17.43 -4.63 10.26
C ARG A 104 16.20 -4.17 9.49
N GLY A 105 15.80 -4.91 8.47
CA GLY A 105 14.61 -4.62 7.69
C GLY A 105 14.46 -5.57 6.52
N ILE A 106 13.45 -5.29 5.70
CA ILE A 106 13.18 -5.99 4.46
C ILE A 106 13.00 -5.02 3.31
N TYR A 107 13.36 -5.50 2.12
CA TYR A 107 12.99 -4.90 0.84
C TYR A 107 12.23 -5.93 -0.02
N VAL A 108 11.38 -5.43 -0.91
CA VAL A 108 10.83 -6.20 -2.03
C VAL A 108 11.12 -5.42 -3.32
N PHE A 109 11.98 -5.98 -4.16
CA PHE A 109 12.34 -5.41 -5.45
C PHE A 109 11.44 -5.94 -6.57
N ASP A 110 10.93 -5.05 -7.41
CA ASP A 110 10.20 -5.39 -8.65
C ASP A 110 11.18 -5.62 -9.80
N VAL A 111 11.89 -6.74 -9.68
CA VAL A 111 12.86 -7.27 -10.64
C VAL A 111 12.71 -8.78 -10.71
N THR A 112 13.24 -9.39 -11.78
CA THR A 112 13.03 -10.82 -12.05
C THR A 112 14.18 -11.70 -11.56
N THR A 113 15.36 -11.12 -11.33
CA THR A 113 16.59 -11.86 -11.00
C THR A 113 17.29 -11.30 -9.77
N VAL A 114 18.02 -12.17 -9.06
CA VAL A 114 18.82 -11.78 -7.89
C VAL A 114 19.97 -10.86 -8.32
N GLU A 115 20.49 -11.03 -9.53
CA GLU A 115 21.55 -10.21 -10.11
C GLU A 115 21.11 -8.76 -10.30
N GLU A 116 19.89 -8.53 -10.82
CA GLU A 116 19.31 -7.20 -10.93
C GLU A 116 19.12 -6.57 -9.56
N ALA A 117 18.56 -7.31 -8.59
CA ALA A 117 18.40 -6.82 -7.22
C ALA A 117 19.74 -6.48 -6.58
N LYS A 118 20.77 -7.32 -6.78
CA LYS A 118 22.13 -7.08 -6.29
C LYS A 118 22.70 -5.78 -6.85
N ALA A 119 22.58 -5.54 -8.15
CA ALA A 119 23.03 -4.29 -8.77
C ALA A 119 22.32 -3.05 -8.18
N LEU A 120 21.03 -3.15 -7.86
CA LEU A 120 20.31 -2.07 -7.18
C LEU A 120 20.86 -1.85 -5.75
N THR A 121 21.17 -2.91 -5.02
CA THR A 121 21.72 -2.78 -3.65
C THR A 121 23.11 -2.19 -3.59
N GLU A 122 23.93 -2.39 -4.64
CA GLU A 122 25.29 -1.84 -4.74
C GLU A 122 25.30 -0.31 -4.85
N THR A 123 24.15 0.31 -5.13
CA THR A 123 23.96 1.76 -5.12
C THR A 123 23.75 2.36 -3.72
N ASP A 124 23.50 1.52 -2.70
CA ASP A 124 23.17 1.96 -1.35
C ASP A 124 24.43 2.30 -0.54
N PRO A 125 24.57 3.55 -0.05
CA PRO A 125 25.74 3.96 0.75
C PRO A 125 25.95 3.10 2.01
N ALA A 126 24.87 2.59 2.64
CA ALA A 126 25.00 1.75 3.83
C ALA A 126 25.58 0.36 3.51
N ILE A 127 25.36 -0.13 2.28
CA ILE A 127 25.94 -1.38 1.77
C ILE A 127 27.39 -1.16 1.37
N GLN A 128 27.68 -0.08 0.63
CA GLN A 128 29.04 0.30 0.24
C GLN A 128 29.95 0.50 1.47
N ALA A 129 29.41 1.10 2.54
CA ALA A 129 30.13 1.28 3.80
C ALA A 129 30.27 -0.01 4.63
N GLY A 130 29.64 -1.12 4.23
CA GLY A 130 29.61 -2.38 5.00
C GLY A 130 28.84 -2.27 6.31
N SER A 131 27.98 -1.26 6.47
CA SER A 131 27.13 -1.08 7.66
C SER A 131 25.94 -2.05 7.67
N LEU A 132 25.52 -2.44 6.48
CA LEU A 132 24.48 -3.41 6.21
C LEU A 132 25.00 -4.42 5.19
N VAL A 133 24.46 -5.63 5.23
CA VAL A 133 24.62 -6.66 4.20
C VAL A 133 23.24 -7.20 3.85
N LEU A 134 23.04 -7.65 2.61
CA LEU A 134 21.75 -8.23 2.21
C LEU A 134 21.88 -9.73 1.93
N GLU A 135 20.84 -10.44 2.29
CA GLU A 135 20.49 -11.74 1.71
C GLU A 135 19.35 -11.51 0.72
N LEU A 136 19.51 -11.98 -0.52
CA LEU A 136 18.57 -11.79 -1.62
C LEU A 136 17.96 -13.13 -2.03
N LEU A 137 16.64 -13.19 -2.10
CA LEU A 137 15.91 -14.41 -2.41
C LEU A 137 14.81 -14.13 -3.44
N PRO A 138 14.67 -14.96 -4.50
CA PRO A 138 13.49 -14.92 -5.34
C PRO A 138 12.23 -15.11 -4.48
N TRP A 139 11.21 -14.32 -4.73
CA TRP A 139 9.98 -14.37 -3.97
C TRP A 139 8.77 -14.19 -4.87
N TYR A 140 7.74 -15.00 -4.65
CA TYR A 140 6.47 -14.93 -5.38
C TYR A 140 5.42 -14.31 -4.47
N GLY A 141 4.81 -13.22 -4.92
CA GLY A 141 3.95 -12.38 -4.09
C GLY A 141 2.88 -11.67 -4.90
N SER A 142 1.98 -10.95 -4.21
CA SER A 142 0.90 -10.23 -4.87
C SER A 142 1.42 -9.14 -5.79
N ALA A 143 0.93 -9.12 -7.03
CA ALA A 143 1.26 -8.09 -8.01
C ALA A 143 0.80 -6.69 -7.56
N ALA A 144 -0.19 -6.62 -6.66
CA ALA A 144 -0.68 -5.38 -6.07
C ALA A 144 0.39 -4.60 -5.29
N LEU A 145 1.51 -5.23 -4.92
CA LEU A 145 2.63 -4.52 -4.30
C LEU A 145 3.18 -3.39 -5.19
N THR A 146 3.08 -3.52 -6.51
CA THR A 146 3.50 -2.47 -7.46
C THR A 146 2.76 -1.14 -7.26
N GLU A 147 1.61 -1.16 -6.61
CA GLU A 147 0.80 0.03 -6.36
C GLU A 147 1.03 0.66 -4.98
N VAL A 148 1.71 -0.05 -4.08
CA VAL A 148 1.93 0.38 -2.69
C VAL A 148 2.62 1.72 -2.63
N ASN A 149 3.56 2.02 -3.53
CA ASN A 149 4.24 3.31 -3.54
C ASN A 149 3.30 4.50 -3.84
N GLU A 150 2.34 4.32 -4.76
CA GLU A 150 1.35 5.36 -5.04
C GLU A 150 0.36 5.51 -3.88
N LEU A 151 -0.12 4.38 -3.35
CA LEU A 151 -0.99 4.38 -2.18
C LEU A 151 -0.31 5.02 -0.96
N HIS A 152 0.99 4.79 -0.79
CA HIS A 152 1.78 5.42 0.26
C HIS A 152 1.80 6.94 0.12
N ARG A 153 2.05 7.46 -1.09
CA ARG A 153 2.09 8.92 -1.35
C ARG A 153 0.80 9.62 -0.96
N VAL A 154 -0.36 9.03 -1.25
CA VAL A 154 -1.65 9.64 -0.90
C VAL A 154 -2.01 9.52 0.59
N MET A 155 -1.37 8.59 1.31
CA MET A 155 -1.54 8.43 2.76
C MET A 155 -0.53 9.24 3.58
N ALA A 156 0.63 9.56 3.00
CA ALA A 156 1.72 10.25 3.67
C ALA A 156 1.43 11.76 3.80
N LYS A 157 1.61 12.29 5.02
CA LYS A 157 1.57 13.75 5.26
C LYS A 157 2.93 14.42 5.04
N LYS A 158 4.01 13.63 5.01
CA LYS A 158 5.40 14.04 4.90
C LYS A 158 6.17 12.95 4.18
N ASP A 159 7.18 13.35 3.42
CA ASP A 159 8.15 12.42 2.84
C ASP A 159 9.04 11.81 3.92
N ILE A 160 9.60 10.64 3.61
CA ILE A 160 10.53 9.86 4.45
C ILE A 160 11.96 10.40 4.33
#